data_AF-A0AB39PNB0-F1
#
_entry.id   AF-A0AB39PNB0-F1
#
_cell.length_a   1.000
_cell.length_b   1.000
_cell.length_c   1.000
_cell.angle_alpha   90.00
_cell.angle_beta   90.00
_cell.angle_gamma   90.00
#
_symmetry.space_group_name_H-M   'P 1'
#
loop_
_entity.id
_entity.type
_entity.pdbx_description
1 polymer ?
#
loop_
_entity_poly.entity_id
_entity_poly.type
_entity_poly.pdbx_seq_one_letter_code
_entity_poly.pdbx_strand_id
1 'polypeptide(L)' 'MSTALADTLRRRGVAEPAASLTAGAGIAVFHVGFERWIMTAEEREMSQVMRESLDELKAVTADG' A
#
# COMPACT_ATOMS: atom_id res chain seq x y z
N MET A 1 -8.46 1.51 -11.04
CA MET A 1 -6.99 1.29 -10.87
C MET A 1 -6.68 -0.01 -10.13
N SER A 2 -7.38 -0.34 -9.05
CA SER A 2 -7.19 -1.61 -8.31
C SER A 2 -7.29 -2.86 -9.18
N THR A 3 -8.23 -2.91 -10.14
CA THR A 3 -8.40 -4.06 -11.05
C THR A 3 -7.14 -4.38 -11.86
N ALA A 4 -6.47 -3.37 -12.43
CA ALA A 4 -5.25 -3.61 -13.21
C ALA A 4 -4.09 -4.14 -12.34
N LEU A 5 -4.01 -3.68 -11.08
CA LEU A 5 -3.06 -4.19 -10.09
C LEU A 5 -3.40 -5.64 -9.72
N ALA A 6 -4.67 -5.93 -9.42
CA ALA A 6 -5.15 -7.27 -9.11
C ALA A 6 -4.88 -8.25 -10.27
N ASP A 7 -5.16 -7.84 -11.51
CA ASP A 7 -4.85 -8.62 -12.72
C ASP A 7 -3.36 -8.94 -12.85
N THR A 8 -2.51 -7.97 -12.52
CA THR A 8 -1.05 -8.15 -12.53
C THR A 8 -0.61 -9.11 -11.42
N LEU A 9 -1.18 -9.00 -10.23
CA LEU A 9 -0.93 -9.90 -9.11
C LEU A 9 -1.37 -11.33 -9.44
N ARG A 10 -2.51 -11.51 -10.10
CA ARG A 10 -2.98 -12.81 -10.60
C ARG A 10 -2.04 -13.42 -11.62
N ARG A 11 -1.55 -12.62 -12.59
CA ARG A 11 -0.51 -13.06 -13.54
C ARG A 11 0.80 -13.47 -12.86
N ARG A 12 1.05 -12.96 -11.65
CA ARG A 12 2.21 -13.32 -10.81
C ARG A 12 1.92 -14.47 -9.83
N GLY A 13 0.75 -15.10 -9.91
CA GLY A 13 0.39 -16.27 -9.10
C GLY A 13 -0.33 -15.97 -7.79
N VAL A 14 -0.69 -14.72 -7.52
CA VAL A 14 -1.51 -14.38 -6.34
C VAL A 14 -2.97 -14.69 -6.66
N ALA A 15 -3.57 -15.63 -5.91
CA ALA A 15 -4.96 -16.03 -6.10
C ALA A 15 -5.96 -15.01 -5.54
N GLU A 16 -7.23 -15.09 -5.96
CA GLU A 16 -8.32 -14.37 -5.30
C GLU A 16 -8.70 -15.05 -3.97
N PRO A 17 -9.19 -14.30 -2.97
CA PRO A 17 -9.40 -12.84 -2.94
C PRO A 17 -8.13 -12.01 -2.66
N ALA A 18 -6.99 -12.67 -2.42
CA ALA A 18 -5.76 -12.01 -1.98
C ALA A 18 -5.22 -11.01 -3.00
N ALA A 19 -5.36 -11.26 -4.31
CA ALA A 19 -4.96 -10.32 -5.35
C ALA A 19 -5.77 -9.01 -5.28
N SER A 20 -7.09 -9.09 -5.16
CA SER A 20 -7.95 -7.92 -5.03
C SER A 20 -7.70 -7.15 -3.74
N LEU A 21 -7.56 -7.85 -2.61
CA LEU A 21 -7.28 -7.23 -1.31
C LEU A 21 -5.92 -6.53 -1.30
N THR A 22 -4.88 -7.18 -1.83
CA THR A 22 -3.52 -6.60 -1.93
C THR A 22 -3.52 -5.38 -2.84
N ALA A 23 -4.23 -5.42 -3.96
CA ALA A 23 -4.35 -4.27 -4.86
C ALA A 23 -5.02 -3.07 -4.17
N GLY A 24 -6.10 -3.31 -3.43
CA GLY A 24 -6.78 -2.26 -2.65
C GLY A 24 -5.89 -1.70 -1.55
N ALA A 25 -5.28 -2.56 -0.75
CA ALA A 25 -4.38 -2.18 0.33
C ALA A 25 -3.17 -1.38 -0.17
N GLY A 26 -2.54 -1.82 -1.27
CA GLY A 26 -1.41 -1.11 -1.86
C GLY A 26 -1.77 0.30 -2.34
N ILE A 27 -2.96 0.48 -2.94
CA ILE A 27 -3.45 1.80 -3.33
C ILE A 27 -3.71 2.68 -2.10
N ALA A 28 -4.30 2.12 -1.04
CA ALA A 28 -4.57 2.87 0.19
C ALA A 28 -3.28 3.33 0.89
N VAL A 29 -2.29 2.45 1.02
CA VAL A 29 -0.96 2.79 1.58
C VAL A 29 -0.30 3.87 0.75
N PHE A 30 -0.31 3.75 -0.58
CA PHE A 30 0.25 4.76 -1.46
C PHE A 30 -0.44 6.11 -1.29
N HIS A 31 -1.78 6.14 -1.24
CA HIS A 31 -2.53 7.38 -1.09
C HIS A 31 -2.18 8.10 0.22
N VAL A 32 -2.26 7.40 1.35
CA VAL A 32 -1.94 7.95 2.68
C VAL A 32 -0.47 8.37 2.77
N GLY A 33 0.45 7.53 2.30
CA GLY A 33 1.89 7.84 2.33
C GLY A 33 2.24 9.03 1.43
N PHE A 34 1.58 9.16 0.28
CA PHE A 34 1.80 10.29 -0.63
C PHE A 34 1.28 11.60 -0.04
N GLU A 35 0.07 11.61 0.53
CA GLU A 35 -0.49 12.78 1.23
C GLU A 35 0.44 13.25 2.35
N ARG A 36 1.00 12.32 3.13
CA ARG A 36 1.98 12.63 4.18
C ARG A 36 3.29 13.19 3.60
N TRP A 37 3.80 12.58 2.52
CA TRP A 37 5.05 12.97 1.90
C TRP A 37 5.04 14.40 1.32
N ILE A 38 3.93 14.84 0.74
CA ILE A 38 3.84 16.17 0.12
C ILE A 38 3.66 17.31 1.13
N MET A 39 3.52 17.02 2.43
CA MET A 39 3.39 18.03 3.47
C MET A 39 4.70 18.82 3.60
N THR A 40 4.62 20.15 3.68
CA THR A 40 5.81 21.03 3.74
C THR A 40 6.75 20.74 4.91
N ALA A 41 6.23 20.16 6.00
CA ALA A 41 7.02 19.79 7.18
C ALA A 41 7.66 18.40 7.07
N GLU A 42 7.39 17.66 5.99
CA GLU A 42 7.92 16.32 5.79
C GLU A 42 9.30 16.41 5.14
N GLU A 43 10.33 16.13 5.92
CA GLU A 43 11.72 16.15 5.46
C GLU A 43 12.19 14.77 4.95
N ARG A 44 11.38 13.72 5.18
CA ARG A 44 11.73 12.35 4.80
C ARG A 44 11.46 12.09 3.33
N GLU A 45 12.32 11.25 2.74
CA GLU A 45 12.15 10.75 1.38
C GLU A 45 10.84 9.97 1.22
N MET A 46 10.20 10.09 0.05
CA MET A 46 8.96 9.38 -0.29
C MET A 46 9.08 7.87 0.00
N SER A 47 10.23 7.28 -0.32
CA SER A 47 10.46 5.85 -0.09
C SER A 47 10.42 5.47 1.39
N GLN A 48 10.85 6.36 2.28
CA GLN A 48 10.79 6.15 3.72
C GLN A 48 9.35 6.26 4.22
N VAL A 49 8.63 7.31 3.83
CA VAL A 49 7.22 7.49 4.19
C VAL A 49 6.37 6.29 3.74
N MET A 50 6.60 5.78 2.53
CA MET A 50 5.89 4.60 2.02
C MET A 50 6.18 3.32 2.81
N ARG A 51 7.43 3.11 3.25
CA ARG A 51 7.78 1.95 4.10
C ARG A 51 7.09 2.04 5.45
N GLU A 52 7.12 3.21 6.09
CA GLU A 52 6.46 3.45 7.37
C GLU A 52 4.95 3.23 7.27
N SER A 53 4.27 3.78 6.25
CA SER A 53 2.82 3.56 6.05
C SER A 53 2.46 2.10 5.80
N LEU A 54 3.33 1.33 5.12
CA LEU A 54 3.13 -0.10 4.94
C LEU A 54 3.31 -0.87 6.26
N ASP A 55 4.28 -0.49 7.08
CA ASP A 55 4.54 -1.12 8.37
C ASP A 55 3.44 -0.81 9.39
N GLU A 56 2.88 0.41 9.37
CA GLU A 56 1.67 0.77 10.12
C GLU A 56 0.48 -0.13 9.73
N LEU A 57 0.24 -0.33 8.42
CA LEU A 57 -0.81 -1.24 7.95
C LEU A 57 -0.57 -2.68 8.44
N LYS A 58 0.67 -3.19 8.35
CA LYS A 58 1.00 -4.54 8.82
C LYS A 58 0.71 -4.71 10.30
N ALA A 59 1.10 -3.73 11.12
CA ALA A 59 0.89 -3.77 12.57
C ALA A 59 -0.61 -3.91 12.91
N VAL A 60 -1.46 -3.07 12.32
CA VAL A 60 -2.92 -3.12 12.54
C VAL A 60 -3.52 -4.46 12.11
N THR A 61 -3.03 -5.07 11.02
CA THR A 61 -3.52 -6.39 10.57
C THR A 61 -2.98 -7.57 11.38
N ALA A 62 -1.87 -7.39 12.09
CA ALA A 62 -1.25 -8.44 12.92
C ALA A 62 -1.83 -8.49 14.35
N ASP A 63 -2.37 -7.37 14.83
CA ASP A 63 -3.01 -7.25 16.15
C ASP A 63 -4.50 -7.67 16.14
N GLY A 64 -4.97 -8.32 15.06
CA GLY A 64 -6.35 -8.77 14.84
C GLY A 64 -6.61 -10.25 15.10
#